data_AF-A0A6C0HXT2-F1
#
_entry.id   AF-A0A6C0HXT2-F1
#
_cell.length_a   1.000
_cell.length_b   1.000
_cell.length_c   1.000
_cell.angle_alpha   90.00
_cell.angle_beta   90.00
_cell.angle_gamma   90.00
#
_symmetry.space_group_name_H-M   'P 1'
#
loop_
_entity.id
_entity.type
_entity.pdbx_description
1 polymer ?
#
loop_
_entity_poly.entity_id
_entity_poly.type
_entity_poly.pdbx_seq_one_letter_code
_entity_poly.pdbx_strand_id
1 'polypeptide(L)'
;MDYINNRIQQEFCHDTIEQLSDVNLLSEYMKSNSVQNEIVKLGNVLDKYVDEEKKQKIINDYILELIPAGTKGVIRGNKFNKIVQRCICNLALDTERFEYCFEKKHELHMTSEIPDWYIFEKNTNKIIIGMNQLDLISGGHQLNRGYKYLVDNKHNTEQSKLLCVISNYTQFKCNKNSKNNSKNKAYTLFETGFKNNTLCYLKNLQNIITKFFR
;
A
#
# COMPACT_ATOMS: atom_id res chain seq x y z
N MET A 1 -12.22 13.66 14.26
CA MET A 1 -11.95 13.83 12.81
C MET A 1 -10.73 14.68 12.55
N ASP A 2 -10.66 15.89 13.11
CA ASP A 2 -9.55 16.83 12.82
C ASP A 2 -8.18 16.24 13.13
N TYR A 3 -8.02 15.55 14.27
CA TYR A 3 -6.78 14.82 14.59
C TYR A 3 -6.37 13.80 13.51
N ILE A 4 -7.31 12.98 13.03
CA ILE A 4 -7.03 11.95 12.01
C ILE A 4 -6.65 12.59 10.69
N ASN A 5 -7.44 13.55 10.20
CA ASN A 5 -7.14 14.23 8.93
C ASN A 5 -5.84 15.01 9.00
N ASN A 6 -5.53 15.67 10.12
CA ASN A 6 -4.26 16.38 10.32
C ASN A 6 -3.09 15.41 10.25
N ARG A 7 -3.20 14.25 10.91
CA ARG A 7 -2.18 13.20 10.85
C ARG A 7 -2.01 12.65 9.42
N ILE A 8 -3.10 12.42 8.69
CA ILE A 8 -3.03 12.01 7.27
C ILE A 8 -2.27 13.05 6.46
N GLN A 9 -2.60 14.33 6.59
CA GLN A 9 -1.93 15.41 5.85
C GLN A 9 -0.43 15.49 6.15
N GLN A 10 -0.03 15.29 7.40
CA GLN A 10 1.38 15.32 7.80
C GLN A 10 2.16 14.10 7.30
N GLU A 11 1.56 12.91 7.36
CA GLU A 11 2.26 11.65 7.06
C GLU A 11 2.18 11.25 5.58
N PHE A 12 1.21 11.77 4.83
CA PHE A 12 1.02 11.44 3.42
C PHE A 12 2.24 11.84 2.57
N CYS A 13 2.62 10.94 1.65
CA CYS A 13 3.81 11.11 0.81
C CYS A 13 3.43 11.36 -0.65
N HIS A 14 3.51 12.62 -1.07
CA HIS A 14 3.23 13.02 -2.46
C HIS A 14 4.16 12.31 -3.45
N ASP A 15 5.47 12.24 -3.16
CA ASP A 15 6.46 11.57 -4.00
C ASP A 15 6.16 10.08 -4.22
N THR A 16 5.56 9.42 -3.22
CA THR A 16 5.13 8.03 -3.35
C THR A 16 3.95 7.92 -4.32
N ILE A 17 2.95 8.78 -4.21
CA ILE A 17 1.81 8.77 -5.14
C ILE A 17 2.22 9.17 -6.56
N GLU A 18 3.12 10.14 -6.70
CA GLU A 18 3.68 10.50 -8.00
C GLU A 18 4.36 9.30 -8.66
N GLN A 19 5.23 8.57 -7.93
CA GLN A 19 5.89 7.36 -8.43
C GLN A 19 4.91 6.22 -8.76
N LEU A 20 3.73 6.20 -8.15
CA LEU A 20 2.67 5.22 -8.39
C LEU A 20 1.65 5.66 -9.46
N SER A 21 1.83 6.84 -10.05
CA SER A 21 0.94 7.35 -11.10
C SER A 21 1.02 6.54 -12.39
N ASP A 22 -0.06 6.53 -13.17
CA ASP A 22 -0.09 5.78 -14.43
C ASP A 22 0.93 6.27 -15.45
N VAL A 23 1.22 7.57 -15.46
CA VAL A 23 2.23 8.17 -16.33
C VAL A 23 3.62 7.60 -16.01
N ASN A 24 4.00 7.57 -14.72
CA ASN A 24 5.32 7.08 -14.31
C ASN A 24 5.46 5.55 -14.43
N LEU A 25 4.36 4.81 -14.38
CA LEU A 25 4.35 3.35 -14.50
C LEU A 25 4.06 2.87 -15.93
N LEU A 26 3.82 3.76 -16.89
CA LEU A 26 3.43 3.39 -18.26
C LEU A 26 4.43 2.41 -18.89
N SER A 27 5.73 2.68 -18.77
CA SER A 27 6.77 1.79 -19.31
C SER A 27 6.79 0.40 -18.67
N GLU A 28 6.38 0.28 -17.39
CA GLU A 28 6.25 -0.99 -16.70
C GLU A 28 4.98 -1.73 -17.15
N TYR A 29 3.87 -1.02 -17.35
CA TYR A 29 2.63 -1.58 -17.87
C TYR A 29 2.79 -2.13 -19.28
N MET A 30 3.50 -1.43 -20.17
CA MET A 30 3.69 -1.84 -21.57
C MET A 30 4.49 -3.16 -21.72
N LYS A 31 5.21 -3.58 -20.67
CA LYS A 31 5.93 -4.87 -20.63
C LYS A 31 5.01 -6.04 -20.26
N SER A 32 3.80 -5.78 -19.78
CA SER A 32 2.85 -6.82 -19.39
C SER A 32 2.19 -7.45 -20.61
N ASN A 33 2.17 -8.78 -20.64
CA ASN A 33 1.45 -9.56 -21.66
C ASN A 33 -0.04 -9.17 -21.71
N SER A 34 -0.65 -8.85 -20.57
CA SER A 34 -2.06 -8.44 -20.54
C SER A 34 -2.30 -7.15 -21.31
N VAL A 35 -1.40 -6.16 -21.18
CA VAL A 35 -1.51 -4.88 -21.92
C VAL A 35 -1.22 -5.10 -23.40
N GLN A 36 -0.18 -5.88 -23.72
CA GLN A 36 0.16 -6.22 -25.10
C GLN A 36 -1.01 -6.92 -25.82
N ASN A 37 -1.71 -7.83 -25.12
CA ASN A 37 -2.87 -8.50 -25.66
C ASN A 37 -4.03 -7.53 -25.95
N GLU A 38 -4.31 -6.56 -25.08
CA GLU A 38 -5.35 -5.56 -25.32
C GLU A 38 -4.99 -4.63 -26.49
N ILE A 39 -3.72 -4.25 -26.63
CA ILE A 39 -3.22 -3.49 -27.79
C ILE A 39 -3.43 -4.26 -29.09
N VAL A 40 -3.06 -5.55 -29.12
CA VAL A 40 -3.26 -6.41 -30.31
C VAL A 40 -4.74 -6.56 -30.63
N LYS A 41 -5.60 -6.77 -29.63
CA LYS A 41 -7.05 -6.85 -29.83
C LYS A 41 -7.62 -5.58 -30.46
N LEU A 42 -7.26 -4.40 -29.94
CA LEU A 42 -7.70 -3.14 -30.51
C LEU A 42 -7.14 -2.96 -31.92
N GLY A 43 -5.85 -3.26 -32.13
CA GLY A 43 -5.21 -3.22 -33.45
C GLY A 43 -5.98 -4.02 -34.50
N ASN A 44 -6.29 -5.28 -34.20
CA ASN A 44 -7.04 -6.17 -35.10
C ASN A 44 -8.45 -5.66 -35.44
N VAL A 45 -9.07 -4.88 -34.54
CA VAL A 45 -10.37 -4.24 -34.81
C VAL A 45 -10.18 -3.07 -35.76
N LEU A 46 -9.14 -2.25 -35.54
CA LEU A 46 -8.86 -1.03 -36.29
C LEU A 46 -8.35 -1.32 -37.72
N ASP A 47 -7.66 -2.44 -37.94
CA ASP A 47 -7.14 -2.87 -39.25
C ASP A 47 -8.21 -2.87 -40.37
N LYS A 48 -9.49 -2.98 -40.00
CA LYS A 48 -10.62 -3.00 -40.93
C LYS A 48 -11.08 -1.60 -41.38
N TYR A 49 -10.67 -0.55 -40.68
CA TYR A 49 -11.29 0.78 -40.79
C TYR A 49 -10.30 1.91 -41.05
N VAL A 50 -9.02 1.73 -40.69
CA VAL A 50 -8.02 2.80 -40.77
C VAL A 50 -6.69 2.27 -41.29
N ASP A 51 -5.89 3.18 -41.87
CA ASP A 51 -4.50 2.92 -42.22
C ASP A 51 -3.61 2.77 -40.97
N GLU A 52 -2.41 2.21 -41.16
CA GLU A 52 -1.46 1.93 -40.07
C GLU A 52 -1.06 3.18 -39.27
N GLU A 53 -0.91 4.33 -39.92
CA GLU A 53 -0.52 5.57 -39.23
C GLU A 53 -1.62 6.03 -38.27
N LYS A 54 -2.87 6.09 -38.74
CA LYS A 54 -4.03 6.41 -37.90
C LYS A 54 -4.25 5.37 -36.81
N LYS A 55 -4.03 4.08 -37.10
CA LYS A 55 -4.13 3.00 -36.12
C LYS A 55 -3.20 3.24 -34.93
N GLN A 56 -1.91 3.49 -35.20
CA GLN A 56 -0.93 3.74 -34.15
C GLN A 56 -1.26 4.99 -33.33
N LYS A 57 -1.74 6.05 -34.00
CA LYS A 57 -2.18 7.27 -33.30
C LYS A 57 -3.34 6.99 -32.33
N ILE A 58 -4.38 6.27 -32.78
CA ILE A 58 -5.52 5.90 -31.93
C ILE A 58 -5.09 5.03 -30.74
N ILE A 59 -4.23 4.03 -30.98
CA ILE A 59 -3.72 3.15 -29.91
C ILE A 59 -2.95 3.97 -28.86
N ASN A 60 -2.08 4.88 -29.30
CA ASN A 60 -1.30 5.73 -28.40
C ASN A 60 -2.21 6.67 -27.60
N ASP A 61 -3.21 7.27 -28.23
CA ASP A 61 -4.18 8.15 -27.56
C ASP A 61 -5.04 7.38 -26.53
N TYR A 62 -5.25 6.08 -26.73
CA TYR A 62 -6.07 5.22 -25.87
C TYR A 62 -5.27 4.36 -24.88
N ILE A 63 -3.95 4.52 -24.82
CA ILE A 63 -3.07 3.54 -24.16
C ILE A 63 -3.38 3.33 -22.67
N LEU A 64 -3.80 4.39 -21.97
CA LEU A 64 -4.10 4.32 -20.54
C LEU A 64 -5.37 3.51 -20.22
N GLU A 65 -6.32 3.48 -21.16
CA GLU A 65 -7.58 2.74 -21.07
C GLU A 65 -7.39 1.27 -21.44
N LEU A 66 -6.36 0.96 -22.24
CA LEU A 66 -6.00 -0.42 -22.58
C LEU A 66 -5.33 -1.19 -21.44
N ILE A 67 -4.97 -0.52 -20.34
CA ILE A 67 -4.29 -1.16 -19.22
C ILE A 67 -5.34 -1.77 -18.27
N PRO A 68 -5.41 -3.10 -18.13
CA PRO A 68 -6.41 -3.73 -17.27
C PRO A 68 -6.23 -3.35 -15.79
N ALA A 69 -7.33 -3.16 -15.07
CA ALA A 69 -7.31 -2.75 -13.66
C ALA A 69 -6.48 -3.70 -12.78
N GLY A 70 -6.55 -5.02 -13.04
CA GLY A 70 -5.73 -6.02 -12.34
C GLY A 70 -4.22 -5.84 -12.57
N THR A 71 -3.82 -5.49 -13.81
CA THR A 71 -2.42 -5.20 -14.13
C THR A 71 -1.95 -3.93 -13.42
N LYS A 72 -2.78 -2.87 -13.40
CA LYS A 72 -2.47 -1.65 -12.62
C LYS A 72 -2.25 -1.97 -11.14
N GLY A 73 -3.14 -2.77 -10.56
CA GLY A 73 -3.07 -3.17 -9.14
C GLY A 73 -1.77 -3.90 -8.81
N VAL A 74 -1.39 -4.91 -9.59
CA VAL A 74 -0.17 -5.70 -9.37
C VAL A 74 1.09 -4.84 -9.51
N ILE A 75 1.21 -4.07 -10.59
CA ILE A 75 2.42 -3.29 -10.84
C ILE A 75 2.57 -2.15 -9.83
N ARG A 76 1.48 -1.44 -9.50
CA ARG A 76 1.50 -0.42 -8.42
C ARG A 76 1.84 -1.04 -7.06
N GLY A 77 1.28 -2.20 -6.73
CA GLY A 77 1.57 -2.91 -5.48
C GLY A 77 3.04 -3.28 -5.36
N ASN A 78 3.60 -3.88 -6.42
CA ASN A 78 5.01 -4.25 -6.48
C ASN A 78 5.93 -3.02 -6.38
N LYS A 79 5.57 -1.91 -7.04
CA LYS A 79 6.31 -0.65 -6.93
C LYS A 79 6.29 -0.12 -5.51
N PHE A 80 5.12 -0.12 -4.86
CA PHE A 80 4.97 0.34 -3.49
C PHE A 80 5.77 -0.52 -2.49
N ASN A 81 5.76 -1.85 -2.65
CA ASN A 81 6.59 -2.76 -1.86
C ASN A 81 8.08 -2.41 -1.95
N LYS A 82 8.59 -2.14 -3.16
CA LYS A 82 9.98 -1.70 -3.37
C LYS A 82 10.29 -0.35 -2.73
N ILE A 83 9.34 0.59 -2.73
CA ILE A 83 9.49 1.90 -2.07
C ILE A 83 9.62 1.71 -0.55
N VAL A 84 8.74 0.91 0.06
CA VAL A 84 8.79 0.61 1.50
C VAL A 84 10.07 -0.14 1.85
N GLN A 85 10.46 -1.15 1.06
CA GLN A 85 11.70 -1.88 1.23
C GLN A 85 12.92 -0.94 1.24
N ARG A 86 13.00 -0.02 0.28
CA ARG A 86 14.08 0.97 0.23
C ARG A 86 14.08 1.86 1.48
N CYS A 87 12.91 2.29 1.94
CA CYS A 87 12.79 3.07 3.17
C CYS A 87 13.34 2.33 4.38
N ILE A 88 13.03 1.03 4.52
CA ILE A 88 13.52 0.18 5.62
C ILE A 88 15.03 -0.03 5.52
N CYS A 89 15.56 -0.35 4.34
CA CYS A 89 17.01 -0.52 4.14
C CYS A 89 17.77 0.77 4.48
N ASN A 90 17.20 1.94 4.16
CA ASN A 90 17.81 3.24 4.45
C ASN A 90 17.82 3.59 5.96
N LEU A 91 17.12 2.83 6.81
CA LEU A 91 17.24 2.99 8.26
C LEU A 91 18.59 2.52 8.80
N ALA A 92 19.35 1.75 8.01
CA ALA A 92 20.66 1.22 8.39
C ALA A 92 20.64 0.56 9.77
N LEU A 93 19.66 -0.31 10.01
CA LEU A 93 19.51 -1.03 11.28
C LEU A 93 20.75 -1.89 11.53
N ASP A 94 21.22 -1.88 12.77
CA ASP A 94 22.32 -2.73 13.22
C ASP A 94 21.98 -4.21 13.00
N THR A 95 22.69 -4.87 12.10
CA THR A 95 22.45 -6.27 11.72
C THR A 95 22.86 -7.26 12.80
N GLU A 96 23.66 -6.86 13.78
CA GLU A 96 23.93 -7.69 14.96
C GLU A 96 22.69 -7.76 15.84
N ARG A 97 22.07 -6.60 16.12
CA ARG A 97 20.85 -6.47 16.92
C ARG A 97 19.57 -6.90 16.21
N PHE A 98 19.45 -6.62 14.91
CA PHE A 98 18.22 -6.80 14.15
C PHE A 98 18.37 -7.82 13.03
N GLU A 99 17.29 -8.55 12.76
CA GLU A 99 17.05 -9.31 11.54
C GLU A 99 15.87 -8.68 10.81
N TYR A 100 15.96 -8.47 9.50
CA TYR A 100 14.82 -8.05 8.70
C TYR A 100 14.78 -8.78 7.37
N CYS A 101 13.60 -9.24 6.99
CA CYS A 101 13.35 -9.93 5.72
C CYS A 101 12.14 -9.35 5.02
N PHE A 102 12.06 -9.60 3.71
CA PHE A 102 10.95 -9.21 2.84
C PHE A 102 10.24 -10.46 2.31
N GLU A 103 8.93 -10.38 2.12
CA GLU A 103 8.08 -11.44 1.55
C GLU A 103 8.28 -12.83 2.20
N LYS A 104 8.52 -12.84 3.52
CA LYS A 104 8.83 -14.05 4.29
C LYS A 104 8.16 -14.02 5.66
N LYS A 105 7.65 -15.17 6.10
CA LYS A 105 7.13 -15.33 7.47
C LYS A 105 8.27 -15.53 8.46
N HIS A 106 8.13 -14.97 9.66
CA HIS A 106 9.01 -15.26 10.78
C HIS A 106 8.54 -16.53 11.51
N GLU A 107 9.46 -17.41 11.89
CA GLU A 107 9.14 -18.76 12.40
C GLU A 107 8.32 -18.74 13.70
N LEU A 108 8.64 -17.81 14.61
CA LEU A 108 7.98 -17.69 15.91
C LEU A 108 6.72 -16.80 15.89
N HIS A 109 6.59 -15.94 14.87
CA HIS A 109 5.56 -14.91 14.83
C HIS A 109 4.71 -15.06 13.57
N MET A 110 3.97 -16.16 13.53
CA MET A 110 3.21 -16.55 12.35
C MET A 110 2.04 -15.61 12.09
N THR A 111 1.85 -15.32 10.80
CA THR A 111 0.68 -14.64 10.24
C THR A 111 -0.03 -15.57 9.27
N SER A 112 -1.33 -15.36 9.06
CA SER A 112 -2.10 -16.14 8.08
C SER A 112 -1.57 -15.92 6.65
N GLU A 113 -1.23 -14.67 6.33
CA GLU A 113 -0.69 -14.25 5.04
C GLU A 113 0.82 -14.05 5.15
N ILE A 114 1.54 -14.15 4.03
CA ILE A 114 2.96 -13.80 4.00
C ILE A 114 3.05 -12.27 4.16
N PRO A 115 3.78 -11.76 5.15
CA PRO A 115 3.94 -10.32 5.31
C PRO A 115 4.89 -9.78 4.23
N ASP A 116 4.72 -8.51 3.87
CA ASP A 116 5.61 -7.85 2.92
C ASP A 116 7.01 -7.67 3.50
N TRP A 117 7.11 -7.53 4.82
CA TRP A 117 8.38 -7.46 5.55
C TRP A 117 8.22 -7.76 7.04
N TYR A 118 9.33 -8.03 7.73
CA TYR A 118 9.41 -7.95 9.18
C TYR A 118 10.75 -7.37 9.63
N ILE A 119 10.77 -6.85 10.85
CA ILE A 119 11.98 -6.47 11.59
C ILE A 119 11.89 -7.15 12.96
N PHE A 120 12.88 -7.96 13.30
CA PHE A 120 12.99 -8.73 14.53
C PHE A 120 14.22 -8.29 15.31
N GLU A 121 14.06 -7.97 16.59
CA GLU A 121 15.14 -7.62 17.51
C GLU A 121 15.56 -8.84 18.33
N LYS A 122 16.77 -9.33 18.07
CA LYS A 122 17.24 -10.62 18.62
C LYS A 122 17.36 -10.62 20.14
N ASN A 123 17.67 -9.46 20.74
CA ASN A 123 17.94 -9.37 22.17
C ASN A 123 16.68 -9.42 23.03
N THR A 124 15.57 -8.89 22.52
CA THR A 124 14.30 -8.77 23.28
C THR A 124 13.22 -9.69 22.76
N ASN A 125 13.42 -10.30 21.58
CA ASN A 125 12.42 -11.00 20.80
C ASN A 125 11.25 -10.12 20.35
N LYS A 126 11.42 -8.78 20.33
CA LYS A 126 10.44 -7.87 19.77
C LYS A 126 10.38 -7.99 18.25
N ILE A 127 9.19 -7.92 17.67
CA ILE A 127 9.00 -7.94 16.20
C ILE A 127 8.01 -6.89 15.70
N ILE A 128 8.31 -6.28 14.56
CA ILE A 128 7.33 -5.59 13.72
C ILE A 128 7.12 -6.41 12.45
N ILE A 129 5.87 -6.65 12.10
CA ILE A 129 5.44 -7.36 10.90
C ILE A 129 4.68 -6.37 10.02
N GLY A 130 5.20 -6.13 8.82
CA GLY A 130 4.70 -5.16 7.87
C GLY A 130 3.71 -5.73 6.85
N MET A 131 2.59 -5.03 6.68
CA MET A 131 1.62 -5.26 5.60
C MET A 131 1.46 -3.98 4.79
N ASN A 132 1.95 -3.97 3.56
CA ASN A 132 1.84 -2.84 2.65
C ASN A 132 0.51 -2.94 1.90
N GLN A 133 -0.25 -1.84 1.85
CA GLN A 133 -1.51 -1.79 1.14
C GLN A 133 -1.59 -0.49 0.33
N LEU A 134 -1.98 -0.56 -0.94
CA LEU A 134 -2.26 0.66 -1.70
C LEU A 134 -3.43 1.41 -1.09
N ASP A 135 -4.46 0.67 -0.69
CA ASP A 135 -5.72 1.17 -0.18
C ASP A 135 -6.28 0.24 0.89
N LEU A 136 -7.09 0.81 1.78
CA LEU A 136 -7.69 0.12 2.91
C LEU A 136 -9.21 0.35 3.00
N ILE A 137 -9.80 1.23 2.18
CA ILE A 137 -11.17 1.73 2.37
C ILE A 137 -12.04 1.70 1.11
N SER A 138 -11.41 1.58 -0.05
CA SER A 138 -12.00 1.66 -1.39
C SER A 138 -12.84 0.44 -1.81
N GLY A 139 -13.03 -0.52 -0.91
CA GLY A 139 -13.95 -1.65 -1.08
C GLY A 139 -14.11 -2.48 0.19
N GLY A 140 -15.23 -3.20 0.31
CA GLY A 140 -15.55 -4.00 1.51
C GLY A 140 -14.48 -5.04 1.86
N HIS A 141 -13.87 -5.68 0.84
CA HIS A 141 -12.76 -6.61 1.05
C HIS A 141 -11.52 -5.94 1.63
N GLN A 142 -11.15 -4.75 1.16
CA GLN A 142 -9.98 -4.02 1.66
C GLN A 142 -10.19 -3.56 3.10
N LEU A 143 -11.40 -3.10 3.40
CA LEU A 143 -11.77 -2.71 4.75
C LEU A 143 -11.69 -3.89 5.72
N ASN A 144 -12.21 -5.06 5.34
CA ASN A 144 -12.14 -6.27 6.16
C ASN A 144 -10.68 -6.73 6.37
N ARG A 145 -9.82 -6.63 5.35
CA ARG A 145 -8.37 -6.87 5.50
C ARG A 145 -7.74 -5.91 6.50
N GLY A 146 -8.06 -4.62 6.41
CA GLY A 146 -7.62 -3.62 7.37
C GLY A 146 -8.01 -3.99 8.81
N TYR A 147 -9.25 -4.38 9.06
CA TYR A 147 -9.71 -4.83 10.38
C TYR A 147 -8.94 -6.06 10.88
N LYS A 148 -8.72 -7.06 10.01
CA LYS A 148 -7.92 -8.24 10.33
C LYS A 148 -6.50 -7.88 10.78
N TYR A 149 -5.89 -6.86 10.18
CA TYR A 149 -4.52 -6.45 10.51
C TYR A 149 -4.42 -5.53 11.72
N LEU A 150 -5.42 -4.67 11.93
CA LEU A 150 -5.32 -3.57 12.90
C LEU A 150 -6.11 -3.82 14.19
N VAL A 151 -7.16 -4.63 14.12
CA VAL A 151 -8.11 -4.86 15.22
C VAL A 151 -8.14 -6.34 15.62
N ASP A 152 -8.36 -7.22 14.65
CA ASP A 152 -8.64 -8.64 14.90
C ASP A 152 -7.39 -9.52 14.70
N ASN A 153 -6.29 -9.16 15.36
CA ASN A 153 -5.03 -9.91 15.28
C ASN A 153 -4.47 -10.27 16.66
N LYS A 154 -3.67 -11.34 16.68
CA LYS A 154 -2.93 -11.79 17.88
C LYS A 154 -1.63 -11.01 18.11
N HIS A 155 -1.28 -10.13 17.18
CA HIS A 155 -0.14 -9.22 17.30
C HIS A 155 -0.64 -7.91 17.93
N ASN A 156 0.21 -6.88 18.01
CA ASN A 156 -0.06 -5.62 18.73
C ASN A 156 0.02 -5.74 20.25
N THR A 157 1.01 -6.49 20.71
CA THR A 157 1.44 -6.58 22.11
C THR A 157 2.70 -5.72 22.32
N GLU A 158 3.28 -5.77 23.52
CA GLU A 158 4.59 -5.18 23.78
C GLU A 158 5.73 -5.87 22.99
N GLN A 159 5.53 -7.14 22.62
CA GLN A 159 6.53 -7.98 21.96
C GLN A 159 6.32 -8.13 20.46
N SER A 160 5.11 -7.90 19.96
CA SER A 160 4.83 -8.02 18.52
C SER A 160 3.91 -6.92 18.04
N LYS A 161 4.18 -6.37 16.86
CA LYS A 161 3.37 -5.33 16.24
C LYS A 161 3.10 -5.68 14.79
N LEU A 162 1.83 -5.66 14.39
CA LEU A 162 1.45 -5.71 12.99
C LEU A 162 1.23 -4.27 12.52
N LEU A 163 2.06 -3.82 11.58
CA LEU A 163 2.05 -2.47 11.03
C LEU A 163 1.57 -2.49 9.58
N CYS A 164 0.45 -1.82 9.31
CA CYS A 164 -0.03 -1.58 7.97
C CYS A 164 0.54 -0.24 7.44
N VAL A 165 1.23 -0.29 6.30
CA VAL A 165 1.74 0.89 5.61
C VAL A 165 0.88 1.16 4.38
N ILE A 166 0.29 2.35 4.30
CA ILE A 166 -0.61 2.74 3.21
C ILE A 166 -0.04 3.85 2.32
N SER A 167 -0.52 3.93 1.08
CA SER A 167 -0.15 5.00 0.14
C SER A 167 -1.31 5.92 -0.23
N ASN A 168 -2.52 5.41 -0.49
CA ASN A 168 -3.63 6.23 -0.97
C ASN A 168 -4.06 7.30 0.05
N TYR A 169 -4.16 8.54 -0.41
CA TYR A 169 -4.68 9.65 0.38
C TYR A 169 -6.14 9.39 0.77
N THR A 170 -6.46 9.65 2.03
CA THR A 170 -7.82 9.56 2.57
C THR A 170 -8.17 10.86 3.28
N GLN A 171 -9.39 11.36 3.06
CA GLN A 171 -9.91 12.49 3.82
C GLN A 171 -11.32 12.19 4.32
N PHE A 172 -11.49 12.20 5.65
CA PHE A 172 -12.79 11.99 6.25
C PHE A 172 -13.56 13.31 6.33
N LYS A 173 -14.77 13.35 5.78
CA LYS A 173 -15.65 14.54 5.84
C LYS A 173 -16.53 14.47 7.09
N CYS A 174 -16.57 15.56 7.87
CA CYS A 174 -17.54 15.73 8.94
C CYS A 174 -18.93 15.94 8.34
N ASN A 175 -19.86 14.99 8.54
CA ASN A 175 -21.27 15.29 8.34
C ASN A 175 -21.79 16.05 9.57
N LYS A 176 -22.01 17.36 9.43
CA LYS A 176 -22.56 18.22 10.49
C LYS A 176 -23.94 17.75 11.00
N ASN A 177 -24.68 16.99 10.19
CA ASN A 177 -25.99 16.44 10.54
C ASN A 177 -25.95 15.02 11.11
N SER A 178 -24.78 14.36 11.15
CA SER A 178 -24.64 13.03 11.72
C SER A 178 -24.04 13.14 13.12
N LYS A 179 -24.89 13.08 14.15
CA LYS A 179 -24.48 13.00 15.55
C LYS A 179 -23.66 11.73 15.89
N ASN A 180 -23.39 10.84 14.93
CA ASN A 180 -22.66 9.59 15.14
C ASN A 180 -21.66 9.32 14.00
N ASN A 181 -20.57 10.09 13.94
CA ASN A 181 -19.42 9.78 13.08
C ASN A 181 -18.65 8.54 13.55
N SER A 182 -18.93 8.04 14.77
CA SER A 182 -18.45 6.75 15.31
C SER A 182 -18.94 5.51 14.55
N LYS A 183 -19.86 5.66 13.57
CA LYS A 183 -20.38 4.55 12.74
C LYS A 183 -19.62 4.33 11.43
N ASN A 184 -18.71 5.22 11.02
CA ASN A 184 -17.94 4.98 9.81
C ASN A 184 -16.79 4.02 10.11
N LYS A 185 -16.95 2.76 9.68
CA LYS A 185 -15.95 1.70 9.87
C LYS A 185 -14.55 2.10 9.41
N ALA A 186 -14.41 2.81 8.29
CA ALA A 186 -13.12 3.28 7.81
C ALA A 186 -12.49 4.31 8.76
N TYR A 187 -13.30 5.22 9.33
CA TYR A 187 -12.82 6.18 10.31
C TYR A 187 -12.36 5.48 11.59
N THR A 188 -13.16 4.55 12.12
CA THR A 188 -12.81 3.76 13.31
C THR A 188 -11.53 2.96 13.10
N LEU A 189 -11.34 2.41 11.90
CA LEU A 189 -10.12 1.71 11.52
C LEU A 189 -8.88 2.62 11.56
N PHE A 190 -8.96 3.79 10.95
CA PHE A 190 -7.86 4.77 10.97
C PHE A 190 -7.59 5.29 12.39
N GLU A 191 -8.64 5.57 13.15
CA GLU A 191 -8.51 6.01 14.54
C GLU A 191 -7.80 4.97 15.41
N THR A 192 -8.18 3.70 15.27
CA THR A 192 -7.54 2.59 15.98
C THR A 192 -6.09 2.40 15.54
N GLY A 193 -5.87 2.38 14.22
CA GLY A 193 -4.54 2.20 13.63
C GLY A 193 -3.55 3.29 14.03
N PHE A 194 -3.98 4.55 13.99
CA PHE A 194 -3.15 5.69 14.39
C PHE A 194 -2.92 5.74 15.90
N LYS A 195 -3.95 5.52 16.72
CA LYS A 195 -3.80 5.50 18.18
C LYS A 195 -2.78 4.45 18.63
N ASN A 196 -2.78 3.27 18.00
CA ASN A 196 -1.93 2.15 18.38
C ASN A 196 -0.59 2.10 17.61
N ASN A 197 -0.35 3.04 16.68
CA ASN A 197 0.77 3.00 15.73
C ASN A 197 0.88 1.65 15.02
N THR A 198 -0.25 1.17 14.51
CA THR A 198 -0.40 -0.04 13.70
C THR A 198 -0.82 0.30 12.28
N LEU A 199 -1.14 1.56 11.98
CA LEU A 199 -1.36 2.09 10.62
C LEU A 199 -0.50 3.34 10.44
N CYS A 200 0.16 3.48 9.29
CA CYS A 200 0.85 4.72 8.93
C CYS A 200 0.97 4.92 7.42
N TYR A 201 1.32 6.14 7.04
CA TYR A 201 1.90 6.41 5.73
C TYR A 201 3.43 6.35 5.81
N LEU A 202 4.07 6.25 4.64
CA LEU A 202 5.51 6.07 4.50
C LEU A 202 6.35 7.08 5.32
N LYS A 203 5.95 8.36 5.40
CA LYS A 203 6.74 9.39 6.12
C LYS A 203 6.87 9.12 7.63
N ASN A 204 5.93 8.39 8.24
CA ASN A 204 5.97 8.11 9.67
C ASN A 204 6.47 6.69 9.99
N LEU A 205 6.82 5.90 8.96
CA LEU A 205 7.27 4.52 9.13
C LEU A 205 8.51 4.44 10.04
N GLN A 206 9.53 5.25 9.77
CA GLN A 206 10.75 5.31 10.58
C GLN A 206 10.46 5.59 12.05
N ASN A 207 9.65 6.62 12.32
CA ASN A 207 9.32 7.02 13.69
C ASN A 207 8.61 5.90 14.47
N ILE A 208 7.69 5.18 13.83
CA ILE A 208 7.02 4.03 14.47
C ILE A 208 8.02 2.90 14.76
N ILE A 209 8.88 2.57 13.80
CA ILE A 209 9.92 1.54 13.96
C ILE A 209 10.83 1.91 15.14
N THR A 210 11.39 3.12 15.13
CA THR A 210 12.26 3.59 16.21
C THR A 210 11.56 3.61 17.56
N LYS A 211 10.29 4.04 17.63
CA LYS A 211 9.56 4.10 18.90
C LYS A 211 9.29 2.72 19.50
N PHE A 212 9.09 1.69 18.68
CA PHE A 212 8.75 0.35 19.16
C PHE A 212 9.97 -0.41 19.72
N PHE A 213 11.15 -0.20 19.11
CA PHE A 213 12.42 -0.81 19.52
C PHE A 213 13.26 0.05 20.47
N ARG A 214 12.75 1.21 20.88
CA ARG A 214 13.27 1.92 22.06
C ARG A 214 12.90 1.15 23.32
#